data_AF-A3UH59-F1
#
_entry.id   AF-A3UH59-F1
#
_cell.length_a   1.000
_cell.length_b   1.000
_cell.length_c   1.000
_cell.angle_alpha   90.00
_cell.angle_beta   90.00
_cell.angle_gamma   90.00
#
_symmetry.space_group_name_H-M   'P 1'
#
loop_
_entity.id
_entity.type
_entity.pdbx_description
1 polymer ?
#
loop_
_entity_poly.entity_id
_entity_poly.type
_entity_poly.pdbx_seq_one_letter_code
_entity_poly.pdbx_strand_id
1 'polypeptide(L)'
;MEAVDPIIFRLAIFVLAVFVGYYVVWSVTPALHTPLMSVTNAISSVIIVGALIAAGATALDQAGQFSKGVGVLAVILASINIFGGFMVTQRMLAMYKKKEKPAAKPKAEG
;
A
#
# COMPACT_ATOMS: atom_id res chain seq x y z
N MET A 1 11.85 -35.93 -0.56
CA MET A 1 11.33 -34.79 -1.36
C MET A 1 12.51 -33.85 -1.54
N GLU A 2 13.07 -33.75 -2.74
CA GLU A 2 14.13 -32.76 -2.99
C GLU A 2 13.57 -31.37 -2.67
N ALA A 3 14.18 -30.69 -1.69
CA ALA A 3 13.81 -29.33 -1.37
C ALA A 3 14.17 -28.47 -2.58
N VAL A 4 13.16 -27.85 -3.20
CA VAL A 4 13.39 -26.84 -4.23
C VAL A 4 14.26 -25.74 -3.63
N ASP A 5 15.30 -25.32 -4.36
CA ASP A 5 16.22 -24.27 -3.91
C ASP A 5 15.42 -23.00 -3.50
N PRO A 6 15.68 -22.41 -2.32
CA PRO A 6 14.96 -21.24 -1.82
C PRO A 6 14.97 -20.05 -2.78
N ILE A 7 16.05 -19.86 -3.55
CA ILE A 7 16.17 -18.81 -4.55
C ILE A 7 15.24 -19.12 -5.72
N ILE A 8 15.26 -20.34 -6.25
CA ILE A 8 14.38 -20.77 -7.34
C ILE A 8 12.91 -20.62 -6.91
N PHE A 9 12.59 -21.02 -5.68
CA PHE A 9 11.23 -20.89 -5.13
C PHE A 9 10.78 -19.43 -5.03
N ARG A 10 11.60 -18.53 -4.47
CA ARG A 10 11.29 -17.09 -4.37
C ARG A 10 11.23 -16.42 -5.74
N LEU A 11 12.09 -16.82 -6.66
CA LEU A 11 12.09 -16.33 -8.04
C LEU A 11 10.82 -16.74 -8.78
N ALA A 12 10.36 -17.98 -8.60
CA ALA A 12 9.10 -18.44 -9.15
C ALA A 12 7.92 -17.61 -8.63
N ILE A 13 7.87 -17.35 -7.31
CA ILE A 13 6.85 -16.47 -6.71
C ILE A 13 6.94 -15.06 -7.30
N PHE A 14 8.14 -14.50 -7.43
CA PHE A 14 8.35 -13.17 -8.01
C PHE A 14 7.82 -13.08 -9.44
N VAL A 15 8.17 -14.04 -10.31
CA VAL A 15 7.72 -14.06 -11.70
C VAL A 15 6.19 -14.20 -11.78
N LEU A 16 5.60 -15.11 -11.00
CA LEU A 16 4.13 -15.27 -10.95
C LEU A 16 3.44 -14.00 -10.45
N ALA A 17 4.00 -13.32 -9.44
CA ALA A 17 3.46 -12.06 -8.93
C ALA A 17 3.48 -10.94 -9.99
N VAL A 18 4.52 -10.88 -10.84
CA VAL A 18 4.57 -9.94 -11.97
C VAL A 18 3.44 -10.20 -12.97
N PHE A 19 3.21 -11.46 -13.35
CA PHE A 19 2.09 -11.82 -14.22
C PHE A 19 0.75 -11.40 -13.63
N VAL A 20 0.51 -11.71 -12.35
CA VAL A 20 -0.72 -11.30 -11.65
C VAL A 20 -0.86 -9.77 -11.64
N GLY A 21 0.20 -9.04 -11.29
CA GLY A 21 0.20 -7.58 -11.26
C GLY A 21 -0.14 -6.95 -12.62
N TYR A 22 0.42 -7.49 -13.71
CA TYR A 22 0.11 -7.05 -15.07
C TYR A 22 -1.38 -7.19 -15.40
N TYR A 23 -1.97 -8.38 -15.19
CA TYR A 23 -3.39 -8.61 -15.50
C TYR A 23 -4.33 -7.81 -14.61
N VAL A 24 -4.00 -7.63 -13.33
CA VAL A 24 -4.79 -6.81 -12.39
C VAL A 24 -4.83 -5.35 -12.86
N VAL A 25 -3.68 -4.76 -13.18
CA VAL A 25 -3.61 -3.35 -13.62
C VAL A 25 -4.22 -3.14 -15.01
N TRP A 26 -4.09 -4.10 -15.93
CA TRP A 26 -4.67 -4.01 -17.28
C TRP A 26 -6.21 -4.01 -17.26
N SER A 27 -6.81 -4.65 -16.26
CA SER A 27 -8.28 -4.80 -16.12
C SER A 27 -9.02 -3.61 -15.50
N VAL A 28 -8.33 -2.48 -15.25
CA VAL A 28 -8.93 -1.30 -14.62
C VAL A 28 -9.66 -0.41 -15.62
N THR A 29 -10.75 0.23 -15.20
CA THR A 29 -11.45 1.21 -16.03
C THR A 29 -10.61 2.49 -16.19
N PRO A 30 -10.59 3.14 -17.38
CA PRO A 30 -9.73 4.31 -17.62
C PRO A 30 -9.91 5.45 -16.63
N ALA A 31 -11.14 5.66 -16.14
CA ALA A 31 -11.46 6.67 -15.15
C ALA A 31 -10.77 6.44 -13.79
N LEU A 32 -10.26 5.25 -13.51
CA LEU A 32 -9.63 4.88 -12.25
C LEU A 32 -8.09 4.88 -12.30
N HIS A 33 -7.42 5.20 -13.41
CA HIS A 33 -5.95 5.21 -13.47
C HIS A 33 -5.32 6.16 -12.44
N THR A 34 -5.90 7.35 -12.23
CA THR A 34 -5.39 8.31 -11.23
C THR A 34 -5.60 7.81 -9.79
N PRO A 35 -6.79 7.33 -9.39
CA PRO A 35 -6.95 6.62 -8.13
C PRO A 35 -6.02 5.40 -7.96
N LEU A 36 -5.83 4.61 -9.03
CA LEU A 36 -4.97 3.43 -9.02
C LEU A 36 -3.52 3.81 -8.76
N MET A 37 -3.03 4.89 -9.38
CA MET A 37 -1.69 5.41 -9.11
C MET A 37 -1.52 5.72 -7.61
N SER A 38 -2.52 6.38 -7.00
CA SER A 38 -2.52 6.65 -5.56
C SER A 38 -2.55 5.38 -4.71
N VAL A 39 -3.35 4.37 -5.09
CA VAL A 39 -3.39 3.06 -4.40
C VAL A 39 -2.03 2.37 -4.48
N THR A 40 -1.39 2.34 -5.65
CA THR A 40 -0.08 1.68 -5.81
C THR A 40 1.01 2.37 -4.98
N ASN A 41 0.95 3.70 -4.83
CA ASN A 41 1.83 4.43 -3.91
C ASN A 41 1.58 3.99 -2.45
N ALA A 42 0.32 3.88 -2.03
CA ALA A 42 -0.02 3.39 -0.69
C ALA A 42 0.44 1.93 -0.45
N ILE A 43 0.31 1.05 -1.44
CA ILE A 43 0.74 -0.37 -1.34
C ILE A 43 2.27 -0.49 -1.27
N SER A 44 3.01 0.42 -1.92
CA SER A 44 4.48 0.44 -1.85
C SER A 44 5.02 0.56 -0.42
N SER A 45 4.18 1.01 0.52
CA SER A 45 4.46 1.04 1.96
C SER A 45 4.75 -0.32 2.61
N VAL A 46 4.70 -1.45 1.87
CA VAL A 46 5.17 -2.76 2.36
C VAL A 46 6.61 -2.70 2.93
N ILE A 47 7.38 -1.67 2.54
CA ILE A 47 8.68 -1.32 3.15
C ILE A 47 8.64 -1.19 4.68
N ILE A 48 7.48 -0.95 5.30
CA ILE A 48 7.30 -0.92 6.75
C ILE A 48 7.76 -2.23 7.41
N VAL A 49 7.59 -3.37 6.74
CA VAL A 49 8.05 -4.67 7.25
C VAL A 49 9.57 -4.68 7.41
N GLY A 50 10.29 -4.19 6.40
CA GLY A 50 11.74 -4.05 6.47
C GLY A 50 12.18 -3.02 7.51
N ALA A 51 11.46 -1.90 7.63
CA ALA A 51 11.75 -0.87 8.61
C ALA A 51 11.58 -1.38 10.06
N LEU A 52 10.55 -2.17 10.33
CA LEU A 52 10.33 -2.81 11.63
C LEU A 52 11.41 -3.83 11.96
N ILE A 53 11.83 -4.64 10.98
CA ILE A 53 12.97 -5.56 11.15
C ILE A 53 14.25 -4.78 11.46
N ALA A 54 14.53 -3.69 10.74
CA ALA A 54 15.72 -2.86 10.97
C ALA A 54 15.69 -2.17 12.34
N ALA A 55 14.53 -1.66 12.76
CA ALA A 55 14.36 -1.07 14.09
C ALA A 55 14.45 -2.12 15.21
N GLY A 56 14.01 -3.36 14.95
CA GLY A 56 13.95 -4.48 15.90
C GLY A 56 15.18 -5.39 15.93
N ALA A 57 16.08 -5.33 14.94
CA ALA A 57 17.30 -6.16 14.83
C ALA A 57 18.38 -5.86 15.89
N THR A 58 18.00 -5.20 16.98
CA THR A 58 18.86 -4.55 17.96
C THR A 58 19.24 -5.44 19.15
N ALA A 59 19.01 -6.75 19.09
CA ALA A 59 19.36 -7.64 20.19
C ALA A 59 20.84 -8.09 20.21
N LEU A 60 21.62 -7.88 19.14
CA LEU A 60 22.86 -8.67 18.94
C LEU A 60 24.16 -7.91 18.67
N ASP A 61 24.19 -6.58 18.46
CA ASP A 61 25.50 -5.95 18.16
C ASP A 61 25.67 -4.45 18.46
N GLN A 62 26.93 -4.03 18.67
CA GLN A 62 27.36 -2.67 19.05
C GLN A 62 27.18 -1.64 17.93
N ALA A 63 26.95 -2.08 16.68
CA ALA A 63 26.46 -1.26 15.57
C ALA A 63 24.98 -0.82 15.73
N GLY A 64 24.30 -1.29 16.79
CA GLY A 64 22.87 -1.17 16.99
C GLY A 64 22.34 0.25 17.15
N GLN A 65 23.14 1.25 17.55
CA GLN A 65 22.63 2.61 17.74
C GLN A 65 22.31 3.34 16.43
N PHE A 66 23.19 3.24 15.42
CA PHE A 66 22.96 3.87 14.12
C PHE A 66 21.85 3.16 13.35
N SER A 67 21.89 1.82 13.29
CA SER A 67 20.83 1.02 12.67
C SER A 67 19.47 1.22 13.33
N LYS A 68 19.42 1.41 14.66
CA LYS A 68 18.20 1.76 15.38
C LYS A 68 17.68 3.15 14.99
N GLY A 69 18.56 4.16 14.95
CA GLY A 69 18.19 5.51 14.54
C GLY A 69 17.59 5.54 13.13
N VAL A 70 18.26 4.89 12.18
CA VAL A 70 17.79 4.79 10.79
C VAL A 70 16.54 3.92 10.68
N GLY A 71 16.43 2.82 11.44
CA GLY A 71 15.25 1.96 11.46
C GLY A 71 14.01 2.71 11.99
N VAL A 72 14.13 3.47 13.07
CA VAL A 72 13.04 4.31 13.59
C VAL A 72 12.66 5.39 12.58
N LEU A 73 13.63 6.04 11.94
CA LEU A 73 13.36 7.01 10.89
C LEU A 73 12.63 6.36 9.70
N ALA A 74 13.06 5.16 9.29
CA ALA A 74 12.41 4.40 8.23
C ALA A 74 10.96 4.05 8.58
N VAL A 75 10.67 3.69 9.84
CA VAL A 75 9.30 3.45 10.32
C VAL A 75 8.45 4.72 10.23
N ILE A 76 8.98 5.89 10.61
CA ILE A 76 8.28 7.17 10.50
C ILE A 76 7.97 7.49 9.03
N LEU A 77 8.97 7.38 8.15
CA LEU A 77 8.80 7.67 6.72
C LEU A 77 7.82 6.70 6.05
N ALA A 78 7.91 5.41 6.36
CA ALA A 78 6.96 4.40 5.88
C ALA A 78 5.55 4.70 6.39
N SER A 79 5.40 5.10 7.65
CA SER A 79 4.09 5.48 8.22
C SER A 79 3.47 6.67 7.48
N ILE A 80 4.25 7.71 7.17
CA ILE A 80 3.78 8.85 6.38
C ILE A 80 3.28 8.40 5.00
N ASN A 81 4.00 7.49 4.33
CA ASN A 81 3.59 6.95 3.05
C ASN A 81 2.28 6.12 3.15
N ILE A 82 2.12 5.32 4.22
CA ILE A 82 0.90 4.55 4.50
C ILE A 82 -0.28 5.52 4.67
N PHE A 83 -0.21 6.39 5.66
CA PHE A 83 -1.34 7.24 6.03
C PHE A 83 -1.66 8.26 4.93
N GLY A 84 -0.64 8.89 4.35
CA GLY A 84 -0.81 9.82 3.24
C GLY A 84 -1.38 9.14 2.00
N GLY A 85 -0.82 8.01 1.61
CA GLY A 85 -1.26 7.24 0.44
C GLY A 85 -2.70 6.76 0.55
N PHE A 86 -3.08 6.16 1.68
CA PHE A 86 -4.45 5.68 1.87
C PHE A 86 -5.47 6.81 2.06
N MET A 87 -5.11 7.91 2.75
CA MET A 87 -6.02 9.06 2.92
C MET A 87 -6.34 9.74 1.59
N VAL A 88 -5.32 9.97 0.74
CA VAL A 88 -5.53 10.56 -0.59
C VAL A 88 -6.35 9.63 -1.48
N THR A 89 -6.03 8.34 -1.47
CA THR A 89 -6.78 7.32 -2.21
C THR A 89 -8.27 7.30 -1.83
N GLN A 90 -8.58 7.33 -0.53
CA GLN A 90 -9.96 7.35 -0.07
C GLN A 90 -10.71 8.60 -0.55
N ARG A 91 -10.07 9.77 -0.51
CA ARG A 91 -10.66 11.01 -1.04
C ARG A 91 -10.91 10.92 -2.54
N MET A 92 -9.98 10.33 -3.29
CA MET A 92 -10.14 10.10 -4.73
C MET A 92 -11.31 9.19 -5.03
N LEU A 93 -11.41 8.04 -4.36
CA LEU A 93 -12.50 7.07 -4.56
C LEU A 93 -13.86 7.60 -4.08
N ALA A 94 -13.89 8.45 -3.04
CA ALA A 94 -15.12 9.06 -2.56
C ALA A 94 -15.78 9.98 -3.61
N MET A 95 -15.02 10.57 -4.53
CA MET A 95 -15.57 11.38 -5.63
C MET A 95 -16.37 10.57 -6.65
N TYR A 96 -16.18 9.25 -6.71
CA TYR A 96 -16.93 8.35 -7.59
C TYR A 96 -18.20 7.80 -6.91
N LYS A 97 -18.39 8.02 -5.61
CA LYS A 97 -19.63 7.67 -4.92
C LYS A 97 -20.70 8.69 -5.28
N LYS A 98 -21.84 8.22 -5.77
CA LYS A 98 -23.01 9.06 -6.07
C LYS A 98 -23.45 9.75 -4.76
N LYS A 99 -23.43 11.08 -4.70
CA LYS A 99 -23.99 11.82 -3.57
C LYS A 99 -25.46 11.40 -3.42
N GLU A 100 -25.85 10.94 -2.23
CA GLU A 100 -27.26 10.74 -1.90
C GLU A 100 -27.97 12.09 -2.11
N LYS A 101 -28.95 12.11 -3.03
CA LYS A 101 -29.79 13.30 -3.23
C LYS A 101 -30.59 13.49 -1.93
N PRO A 102 -30.55 14.66 -1.28
CA PRO A 102 -31.45 14.93 -0.17
C PRO A 102 -32.89 14.74 -0.68
N ALA A 103 -33.70 13.99 0.06
CA ALA A 103 -35.10 13.77 -0.28
C ALA A 103 -35.78 15.13 -0.50
N ALA A 104 -36.40 15.31 -1.67
CA ALA A 104 -37.13 16.52 -1.98
C ALA A 104 -38.22 16.73 -0.92
N LYS A 105 -38.21 17.89 -0.25
CA LYS A 105 -39.26 18.23 0.71
C LYS A 105 -40.61 18.24 -0.02
N PRO A 106 -41.68 17.67 0.55
CA PRO A 106 -43.00 17.73 -0.06
C PRO A 106 -43.40 19.21 -0.22
N LYS A 107 -43.86 19.59 -1.41
CA LYS A 107 -44.47 20.91 -1.61
C LYS A 107 -45.69 20.97 -0.70
N ALA A 108 -45.72 21.96 0.20
CA ALA A 108 -46.93 22.32 0.91
C ALA A 108 -47.89 22.91 -0.11
N GLU A 109 -48.97 22.19 -0.42
CA GLU A 109 -50.13 22.73 -1.11
C GLU A 109 -51.02 23.36 -0.04
N GLY A 110 -51.41 24.62 -0.29
CA GLY A 110 -52.17 25.47 0.64
C GLY A 110 -53.67 25.27 0.57
#